data_AF-A0A2N0SCQ5-F1
#
_entry.id   AF-A0A2N0SCQ5-F1
#
_cell.length_a   1.000
_cell.length_b   1.000
_cell.length_c   1.000
_cell.angle_alpha   90.00
_cell.angle_beta   90.00
_cell.angle_gamma   90.00
#
_symmetry.space_group_name_H-M   'P 1'
#
loop_
_entity.id
_entity.type
_entity.pdbx_description
1 polymer ?
#
loop_
_entity_poly.entity_id
_entity_poly.type
_entity_poly.pdbx_seq_one_letter_code
_entity_poly.pdbx_strand_id
1 'polypeptide(L)'
;MELPKYSGTIHPQEWLKQVLIFCYFKQIKDDKEVLNICKTMINSTIIIPNVNEIKSFEELIEALKLHSTFNTFKISCKRKLQMMKFIPEQHDDIATFLANFHSLCNDAEINDHEEIITLLINSYSNYFFKSEFIKRVEGINSVDEIFKIFSEVVFDELKIIKFGSSIALKHVATGKYLSSCNVNYKTGSNQQVFAGEKFPDEDALWYATTSHNFQHCTYDDGFDLTHKVTGNKLGINSSYRSPTTGHFEVNCRNGSSSLKWINTSNATNNNAPYVKAKDVIALKCGISIFRSHDFTFTIGNKTFQEVVGHNERIGGNDEWQIEIV
;
A
#
# COMPACT_ATOMS: atom_id res chain seq x y z
N MET A 1 -7.99 -32.18 -25.41
CA MET A 1 -7.25 -30.95 -25.77
C MET A 1 -7.35 -30.79 -27.26
N GLU A 2 -7.85 -29.64 -27.73
CA GLU A 2 -7.83 -29.30 -29.15
C GLU A 2 -6.45 -28.76 -29.54
N LEU A 3 -6.03 -29.00 -30.77
CA LEU A 3 -4.74 -28.53 -31.26
C LEU A 3 -4.82 -27.03 -31.56
N PRO A 4 -3.99 -26.17 -30.94
CA PRO A 4 -4.13 -24.72 -31.07
C PRO A 4 -3.69 -24.23 -32.45
N LYS A 5 -4.50 -23.37 -33.06
CA LYS A 5 -4.24 -22.74 -34.35
C LYS A 5 -3.52 -21.41 -34.15
N TYR A 6 -2.46 -21.13 -34.92
CA TYR A 6 -1.79 -19.82 -34.88
C TYR A 6 -2.61 -18.78 -35.63
N SER A 7 -3.18 -17.83 -34.89
CA SER A 7 -3.99 -16.72 -35.39
C SER A 7 -3.27 -15.37 -35.38
N GLY A 8 -2.01 -15.33 -34.96
CA GLY A 8 -1.28 -14.07 -34.76
C GLY A 8 -1.78 -13.26 -33.56
N THR A 9 -2.45 -13.89 -32.59
CA THR A 9 -2.96 -13.27 -31.35
C THR A 9 -2.29 -13.83 -30.09
N ILE A 10 -1.14 -14.49 -30.26
CA ILE A 10 -0.33 -15.13 -29.23
C ILE A 10 1.13 -15.07 -29.69
N HIS A 11 2.07 -15.00 -28.75
CA HIS A 11 3.49 -15.03 -29.09
C HIS A 11 3.87 -16.37 -29.77
N PRO A 12 4.61 -16.38 -30.89
CA PRO A 12 4.93 -17.61 -31.65
C PRO A 12 5.57 -18.71 -30.81
N GLN A 13 6.47 -18.37 -29.89
CA GLN A 13 7.08 -19.36 -28.99
C GLN A 13 6.06 -19.97 -28.02
N GLU A 14 5.11 -19.18 -27.53
CA GLU A 14 4.11 -19.67 -26.59
C GLU A 14 3.08 -20.56 -27.30
N TRP A 15 2.67 -20.18 -28.51
CA TRP A 15 1.89 -21.07 -29.36
C TRP A 15 2.60 -22.38 -29.67
N LEU A 16 3.89 -22.34 -30.05
CA LEU A 16 4.66 -23.55 -30.32
C LEU A 16 4.72 -24.46 -29.10
N LYS A 17 4.95 -23.93 -27.89
CA LYS A 17 4.90 -24.73 -26.65
C LYS A 17 3.58 -25.46 -26.49
N GLN A 18 2.45 -24.79 -26.74
CA GLN A 18 1.13 -25.43 -26.65
C GLN A 18 0.97 -26.57 -27.67
N VAL A 19 1.47 -26.39 -28.90
CA VAL A 19 1.49 -27.46 -29.92
C VAL A 19 2.40 -28.63 -29.50
N LEU A 20 3.58 -28.34 -28.96
CA LEU A 20 4.53 -29.36 -28.48
C LEU A 20 3.93 -30.18 -27.34
N ILE A 21 3.27 -29.53 -26.37
CA ILE A 21 2.55 -30.20 -25.28
C ILE A 21 1.46 -31.13 -25.84
N PHE A 22 0.67 -30.65 -26.81
CA PHE A 22 -0.34 -31.48 -27.47
C PHE A 22 0.29 -32.72 -28.14
N CYS A 23 1.36 -32.52 -28.92
CA CYS A 23 2.06 -33.61 -29.63
C CYS A 23 2.62 -34.64 -28.66
N TYR A 24 3.20 -34.19 -27.54
CA TYR A 24 3.67 -35.05 -26.45
C TYR A 24 2.56 -35.96 -25.92
N PHE A 25 1.38 -35.40 -25.60
CA PHE A 25 0.24 -36.19 -25.14
C PHE A 25 -0.30 -37.16 -26.20
N LYS A 26 -0.15 -36.82 -27.47
CA LYS A 26 -0.51 -37.69 -28.60
C LYS A 26 0.59 -38.69 -28.99
N GLN A 27 1.70 -38.70 -28.26
CA GLN A 27 2.87 -39.56 -28.51
C GLN A 27 3.49 -39.36 -29.90
N ILE A 28 3.35 -38.16 -30.47
CA ILE A 28 4.02 -37.75 -31.70
C ILE A 28 5.41 -37.27 -31.29
N LYS A 29 6.44 -38.03 -31.65
CA LYS A 29 7.83 -37.81 -31.21
C LYS A 29 8.78 -37.39 -32.33
N ASP A 30 8.33 -37.44 -33.57
CA ASP A 30 9.15 -37.05 -34.72
C ASP A 30 9.06 -35.54 -34.94
N ASP A 31 10.17 -34.83 -34.75
CA ASP A 31 10.23 -33.37 -34.86
C ASP A 31 9.80 -32.88 -36.26
N LYS A 32 10.05 -33.67 -37.31
CA LYS A 32 9.66 -33.32 -38.67
C LYS A 32 8.15 -33.44 -38.89
N GLU A 33 7.52 -34.47 -38.32
CA GLU A 33 6.06 -34.61 -38.26
C GLU A 33 5.43 -33.47 -37.48
N VAL A 34 5.96 -33.13 -36.30
CA VAL A 34 5.49 -32.00 -35.49
C VAL A 34 5.63 -30.67 -36.24
N LEU A 35 6.75 -30.44 -36.91
CA LEU A 35 6.95 -29.23 -37.72
C LEU A 35 5.92 -29.15 -38.87
N ASN A 36 5.62 -30.26 -39.54
CA ASN A 36 4.60 -30.28 -40.59
C ASN A 36 3.20 -29.99 -40.01
N ILE A 37 2.88 -30.51 -38.83
CA ILE A 37 1.65 -30.16 -38.10
C ILE A 37 1.62 -28.65 -37.85
N CYS A 38 2.69 -28.06 -37.30
CA CYS A 38 2.77 -26.62 -37.05
C CYS A 38 2.47 -25.80 -38.32
N LYS A 39 3.07 -26.15 -39.47
CA LYS A 39 2.81 -25.47 -40.75
C LYS A 39 1.34 -25.50 -41.16
N THR A 40 0.66 -26.64 -40.97
CA THR A 40 -0.78 -26.77 -41.28
C THR A 40 -1.69 -26.05 -40.29
N MET A 41 -1.20 -25.77 -39.08
CA MET A 41 -1.95 -25.10 -38.01
C MET A 41 -1.81 -23.57 -38.03
N ILE A 42 -1.18 -23.00 -39.05
CA ILE A 42 -1.18 -21.56 -39.29
C ILE A 42 -2.53 -21.15 -39.87
N ASN A 43 -3.10 -20.04 -39.42
CA ASN A 43 -4.33 -19.51 -40.02
C ASN A 43 -4.11 -19.19 -41.50
N SER A 44 -5.05 -19.61 -42.35
CA SER A 44 -5.00 -19.40 -43.80
C SER A 44 -4.95 -17.93 -44.20
N THR A 45 -5.31 -17.01 -43.31
CA THR A 45 -5.17 -15.56 -43.51
C THR A 45 -3.73 -15.06 -43.29
N ILE A 46 -2.85 -15.86 -42.69
CA ILE A 46 -1.44 -15.56 -42.42
C ILE A 46 -0.61 -16.28 -43.46
N ILE A 47 -0.19 -15.54 -44.49
CA ILE A 47 0.55 -16.11 -45.62
C ILE A 47 2.03 -16.00 -45.32
N ILE A 48 2.67 -17.14 -45.08
CA ILE A 48 4.13 -17.24 -44.90
C ILE A 48 4.76 -17.68 -46.23
N PRO A 49 5.58 -16.83 -46.88
CA PRO A 49 6.31 -17.22 -48.09
C PRO A 49 7.18 -18.45 -47.84
N ASN A 50 7.21 -19.38 -48.79
CA ASN A 50 8.05 -20.58 -48.73
C ASN A 50 7.91 -21.39 -47.43
N VAL A 51 6.73 -21.41 -46.80
CA VAL A 51 6.48 -22.16 -45.55
C VAL A 51 6.88 -23.65 -45.65
N ASN A 52 6.80 -24.23 -46.84
CA ASN A 52 7.20 -25.62 -47.09
C ASN A 52 8.72 -25.83 -47.00
N GLU A 53 9.52 -24.80 -47.27
CA GLU A 53 10.99 -24.85 -47.26
C GLU A 53 11.59 -24.75 -45.85
N ILE A 54 10.80 -24.31 -44.85
CA ILE A 54 11.20 -24.19 -43.44
C ILE A 54 11.55 -25.57 -42.87
N LYS A 55 12.74 -25.73 -42.27
CA LYS A 55 13.29 -27.01 -41.79
C LYS A 55 13.40 -27.12 -40.28
N SER A 56 13.25 -26.02 -39.53
CA SER A 56 13.33 -26.03 -38.07
C SER A 56 12.22 -25.22 -37.41
N PHE A 57 12.06 -25.40 -36.10
CA PHE A 57 11.14 -24.61 -35.29
C PHE A 57 11.59 -23.15 -35.17
N GLU A 58 12.90 -22.90 -35.11
CA GLU A 58 13.47 -21.56 -35.07
C GLU A 58 13.15 -20.78 -36.35
N GLU A 59 13.36 -21.40 -37.52
CA GLU A 59 13.01 -20.79 -38.81
C GLU A 59 11.51 -20.48 -38.90
N LEU A 60 10.65 -21.37 -38.36
CA LEU A 60 9.21 -21.13 -38.30
C LEU A 60 8.88 -19.94 -37.41
N ILE A 61 9.45 -19.88 -36.20
CA ILE A 61 9.21 -18.78 -35.26
C ILE A 61 9.61 -17.45 -35.90
N GLU A 62 10.80 -17.36 -36.50
CA GLU A 62 11.28 -16.13 -37.14
C GLU A 62 10.36 -15.72 -38.30
N ALA A 63 9.91 -16.67 -39.13
CA ALA A 63 8.95 -16.39 -40.20
C ALA A 63 7.60 -15.86 -39.66
N LEU A 64 7.09 -16.44 -38.55
CA LEU A 64 5.86 -15.97 -37.90
C LEU A 64 6.03 -14.59 -37.26
N LYS A 65 7.20 -14.29 -36.70
CA LYS A 65 7.54 -12.97 -36.13
C LYS A 65 7.67 -11.88 -37.19
N LEU A 66 8.19 -12.22 -38.37
CA LEU A 66 8.30 -11.29 -39.50
C LEU A 66 6.95 -10.89 -40.10
N HIS A 67 5.90 -11.69 -39.90
CA HIS A 67 4.57 -11.38 -40.42
C HIS A 67 3.90 -10.21 -39.67
N SER A 68 3.17 -9.35 -40.40
CA SER A 68 2.57 -8.12 -39.87
C SER A 68 1.59 -8.31 -38.71
N THR A 69 0.96 -9.49 -38.62
CA THR A 69 0.07 -9.86 -37.51
C THR A 69 0.81 -9.91 -36.18
N PHE A 70 2.06 -10.37 -36.15
CA PHE A 70 2.84 -10.40 -34.91
C PHE A 70 3.13 -8.99 -34.41
N ASN A 71 3.52 -8.07 -35.30
CA ASN A 71 3.70 -6.67 -34.92
C ASN A 71 2.40 -6.04 -34.38
N THR A 72 1.26 -6.35 -35.00
CA THR A 72 -0.07 -5.91 -34.53
C THR A 72 -0.37 -6.44 -33.13
N PHE A 73 -0.07 -7.72 -32.88
CA PHE A 73 -0.19 -8.34 -31.57
C PHE A 73 0.71 -7.65 -30.52
N LYS A 74 1.99 -7.40 -30.82
CA LYS A 74 2.89 -6.68 -29.91
C LYS A 74 2.34 -5.31 -29.55
N ILE A 75 1.86 -4.53 -30.53
CA ILE A 75 1.25 -3.21 -30.30
C ILE A 75 0.02 -3.35 -29.38
N SER A 76 -0.82 -4.37 -29.58
CA SER A 76 -1.96 -4.65 -28.69
C SER A 76 -1.51 -4.90 -27.25
N CYS A 77 -0.47 -5.71 -27.03
CA CYS A 77 0.08 -5.98 -25.71
C CYS A 77 0.65 -4.71 -25.05
N LYS A 78 1.39 -3.88 -25.80
CA LYS A 78 1.88 -2.57 -25.33
C LYS A 78 0.73 -1.65 -24.90
N ARG A 79 -0.35 -1.59 -25.69
CA ARG A 79 -1.54 -0.80 -25.32
C ARG A 79 -2.21 -1.32 -24.05
N LYS A 80 -2.30 -2.65 -23.88
CA LYS A 80 -2.81 -3.26 -22.64
C LYS A 80 -1.96 -2.87 -21.43
N LEU A 81 -0.62 -2.96 -21.54
CA LEU A 81 0.30 -2.55 -20.48
C LEU A 81 0.12 -1.08 -20.08
N GLN A 82 0.01 -0.18 -21.06
CA GLN A 82 -0.21 1.26 -20.81
C GLN A 82 -1.53 1.57 -20.10
N MET A 83 -2.55 0.76 -20.33
CA MET A 83 -3.88 0.91 -19.72
C MET A 83 -4.01 0.17 -18.39
N MET A 84 -3.08 -0.74 -18.09
CA MET A 84 -3.12 -1.56 -16.88
C MET A 84 -2.95 -0.67 -15.64
N LYS A 85 -3.82 -0.88 -14.65
CA LYS A 85 -3.78 -0.17 -13.37
C LYS A 85 -3.78 -1.19 -12.25
N PHE A 86 -2.95 -0.94 -11.25
CA PHE A 86 -2.96 -1.68 -9.99
C PHE A 86 -3.82 -0.91 -8.99
N ILE A 87 -4.88 -1.53 -8.49
CA ILE A 87 -5.79 -0.92 -7.51
C ILE A 87 -5.90 -1.85 -6.28
N PRO A 88 -5.05 -1.65 -5.26
CA PRO A 88 -5.02 -2.53 -4.09
C PRO A 88 -6.38 -2.66 -3.39
N GLU A 89 -7.18 -1.60 -3.39
CA GLU A 89 -8.50 -1.57 -2.73
C GLU A 89 -9.57 -2.42 -3.43
N GLN A 90 -9.36 -2.82 -4.69
CA GLN A 90 -10.33 -3.61 -5.48
C GLN A 90 -10.03 -5.11 -5.48
N HIS A 91 -9.21 -5.59 -4.53
CA HIS A 91 -8.74 -6.98 -4.45
C HIS A 91 -7.84 -7.41 -5.62
N ASP A 92 -7.15 -6.47 -6.26
CA ASP A 92 -6.06 -6.86 -7.16
C ASP A 92 -4.97 -7.57 -6.35
N ASP A 93 -4.95 -8.89 -6.48
CA ASP A 93 -3.86 -9.71 -5.97
C ASP A 93 -2.57 -9.30 -6.69
N ILE A 94 -1.59 -8.81 -5.93
CA ILE A 94 -0.31 -8.29 -6.46
C ILE A 94 0.36 -9.35 -7.35
N ALA A 95 0.30 -10.62 -6.96
CA ALA A 95 0.90 -11.71 -7.72
C ALA A 95 0.20 -11.87 -9.08
N THR A 96 -1.13 -11.84 -9.12
CA THR A 96 -1.92 -11.88 -10.36
C THR A 96 -1.66 -10.67 -11.25
N PHE A 97 -1.59 -9.47 -10.66
CA PHE A 97 -1.24 -8.25 -11.39
C PHE A 97 0.14 -8.38 -12.05
N LEU A 98 1.18 -8.73 -11.28
CA LEU A 98 2.54 -8.85 -11.77
C LEU A 98 2.71 -10.00 -12.78
N ALA A 99 2.03 -11.13 -12.60
CA ALA A 99 2.05 -12.24 -13.55
C ALA A 99 1.46 -11.83 -14.91
N ASN A 100 0.32 -11.16 -14.90
CA ASN A 100 -0.32 -10.65 -16.11
C ASN A 100 0.53 -9.57 -16.78
N PHE A 101 1.10 -8.65 -15.99
CA PHE A 101 1.99 -7.61 -16.47
C PHE A 101 3.23 -8.23 -17.15
N HIS A 102 3.89 -9.18 -16.48
CA HIS A 102 5.06 -9.87 -17.00
C HIS A 102 4.75 -10.65 -18.29
N SER A 103 3.61 -11.35 -18.35
CA SER A 103 3.16 -12.03 -19.56
C SER A 103 3.01 -11.07 -20.73
N LEU A 104 2.42 -9.90 -20.50
CA LEU A 104 2.27 -8.89 -21.55
C LEU A 104 3.60 -8.28 -21.99
N CYS A 105 4.56 -8.09 -21.07
CA CYS A 105 5.92 -7.67 -21.41
C CYS A 105 6.61 -8.69 -22.32
N ASN A 106 6.52 -9.99 -21.99
CA ASN A 106 7.06 -11.07 -22.80
C ASN A 106 6.41 -11.13 -24.18
N ASP A 107 5.08 -11.04 -24.24
CA ASP A 107 4.32 -11.02 -25.50
C ASP A 107 4.65 -9.82 -26.39
N ALA A 108 4.96 -8.67 -25.78
CA ALA A 108 5.37 -7.45 -26.47
C ALA A 108 6.87 -7.38 -26.78
N GLU A 109 7.66 -8.38 -26.38
CA GLU A 109 9.12 -8.42 -26.43
C GLU A 109 9.78 -7.19 -25.75
N ILE A 110 9.22 -6.74 -24.62
CA ILE A 110 9.80 -5.68 -23.79
C ILE A 110 10.78 -6.31 -22.81
N ASN A 111 12.07 -6.16 -23.11
CA ASN A 111 13.17 -6.65 -22.28
C ASN A 111 13.96 -5.52 -21.60
N ASP A 112 13.65 -4.27 -21.95
CA ASP A 112 14.32 -3.10 -21.39
C ASP A 112 13.79 -2.81 -19.98
N HIS A 113 14.70 -2.82 -19.00
CA HIS A 113 14.35 -2.67 -17.59
C HIS A 113 13.86 -1.25 -17.28
N GLU A 114 14.37 -0.21 -17.96
CA GLU A 114 13.90 1.17 -17.80
C GLU A 114 12.47 1.34 -18.33
N GLU A 115 12.13 0.72 -19.48
CA GLU A 115 10.77 0.68 -20.02
C GLU A 115 9.82 -0.03 -19.04
N ILE A 116 10.23 -1.16 -18.46
CA ILE A 116 9.44 -1.90 -17.46
C ILE A 116 9.19 -1.06 -16.20
N ILE A 117 10.23 -0.43 -15.64
CA ILE A 117 10.12 0.46 -14.48
C ILE A 117 9.13 1.60 -14.76
N THR A 118 9.24 2.22 -15.94
CA THR A 118 8.35 3.31 -16.36
C THR A 118 6.89 2.85 -16.45
N LEU A 119 6.64 1.67 -17.03
CA LEU A 119 5.31 1.09 -17.13
C LEU A 119 4.72 0.76 -15.76
N LEU A 120 5.50 0.17 -14.85
CA LEU A 120 5.07 -0.12 -13.47
C LEU A 120 4.72 1.16 -12.69
N ILE A 121 5.55 2.20 -12.78
CA ILE A 121 5.26 3.51 -12.15
C ILE A 121 3.93 4.08 -12.65
N ASN A 122 3.67 3.98 -13.95
CA ASN A 122 2.43 4.46 -14.55
C ASN A 122 1.21 3.58 -14.22
N SER A 123 1.44 2.32 -13.83
CA SER A 123 0.37 1.39 -13.47
C SER A 123 -0.21 1.69 -12.08
N TYR A 124 0.56 2.30 -11.17
CA TYR A 124 0.11 2.57 -9.81
C TYR A 124 0.23 4.05 -9.44
N SER A 125 -0.92 4.74 -9.41
CA SER A 125 -1.04 6.17 -9.14
C SER A 125 -0.91 6.49 -7.65
N ASN A 126 0.25 6.26 -7.05
CA ASN A 126 0.53 6.52 -5.64
C ASN A 126 1.87 7.24 -5.44
N TYR A 127 1.87 8.35 -4.69
CA TYR A 127 3.07 9.18 -4.51
C TYR A 127 4.12 8.52 -3.61
N PHE A 128 3.69 7.87 -2.52
CA PHE A 128 4.60 7.11 -1.65
C PHE A 128 5.25 6.01 -2.47
N PHE A 129 4.43 5.19 -3.14
CA PHE A 129 4.92 4.12 -4.00
C PHE A 129 5.92 4.64 -5.03
N LYS A 130 5.55 5.69 -5.80
CA LYS A 130 6.42 6.22 -6.85
C LYS A 130 7.77 6.67 -6.31
N SER A 131 7.78 7.41 -5.19
CA SER A 131 9.03 7.92 -4.62
C SER A 131 9.92 6.81 -4.07
N GLU A 132 9.35 5.86 -3.32
CA GLU A 132 10.10 4.75 -2.72
C GLU A 132 10.53 3.72 -3.76
N PHE A 133 9.68 3.41 -4.74
CA PHE A 133 9.98 2.48 -5.82
C PHE A 133 11.15 2.97 -6.66
N ILE A 134 11.13 4.23 -7.15
CA ILE A 134 12.22 4.83 -7.95
C ILE A 134 13.55 4.73 -7.20
N LYS A 135 13.55 5.04 -5.90
CA LYS A 135 14.74 4.99 -5.05
C LYS A 135 15.29 3.56 -4.90
N ARG A 136 14.42 2.56 -4.75
CA ARG A 136 14.83 1.16 -4.54
C ARG A 136 15.25 0.45 -5.81
N VAL A 137 14.70 0.83 -6.98
CA VAL A 137 15.07 0.22 -8.27
C VAL A 137 16.27 0.87 -8.94
N GLU A 138 16.85 1.93 -8.35
CA GLU A 138 18.04 2.59 -8.89
C GLU A 138 19.22 1.59 -9.03
N GLY A 139 19.72 1.43 -10.25
CA GLY A 139 20.80 0.49 -10.55
C GLY A 139 20.39 -1.00 -10.63
N ILE A 140 19.10 -1.30 -10.57
CA ILE A 140 18.59 -2.68 -10.70
C ILE A 140 18.30 -3.01 -12.17
N ASN A 141 18.96 -4.05 -12.67
CA ASN A 141 18.83 -4.49 -14.08
C ASN A 141 18.02 -5.79 -14.23
N SER A 142 17.62 -6.43 -13.12
CA SER A 142 16.87 -7.68 -13.12
C SER A 142 15.37 -7.42 -13.02
N VAL A 143 14.59 -7.91 -13.97
CA VAL A 143 13.11 -7.80 -13.98
C VAL A 143 12.51 -8.48 -12.74
N ASP A 144 13.02 -9.64 -12.34
CA ASP A 144 12.53 -10.36 -11.16
C ASP A 144 12.73 -9.54 -9.88
N GLU A 145 13.88 -8.87 -9.75
CA GLU A 145 14.15 -8.02 -8.58
C GLU A 145 13.28 -6.75 -8.62
N ILE A 146 13.03 -6.17 -9.80
CA ILE A 146 12.10 -5.04 -9.97
C ILE A 146 10.69 -5.42 -9.49
N PHE A 147 10.17 -6.59 -9.85
CA PHE A 147 8.85 -7.05 -9.41
C PHE A 147 8.79 -7.36 -7.91
N LYS A 148 9.88 -7.90 -7.36
CA LYS A 148 10.00 -8.07 -5.91
C LYS A 148 9.96 -6.73 -5.19
N ILE A 149 10.73 -5.74 -5.63
CA ILE A 149 10.74 -4.39 -5.07
C ILE A 149 9.34 -3.75 -5.18
N PHE A 150 8.65 -3.91 -6.31
CA PHE A 150 7.27 -3.44 -6.46
C PHE A 150 6.38 -3.98 -5.34
N SER A 151 6.42 -5.29 -5.13
CA SER A 151 5.62 -5.97 -4.10
C SER A 151 5.97 -5.50 -2.69
N GLU A 152 7.27 -5.34 -2.39
CA GLU A 152 7.74 -4.86 -1.09
C GLU A 152 7.29 -3.42 -0.80
N VAL A 153 7.36 -2.53 -1.80
CA VAL A 153 6.95 -1.13 -1.63
C VAL A 153 5.44 -1.03 -1.45
N VAL A 154 4.64 -1.78 -2.21
CA VAL A 154 3.18 -1.86 -1.99
C VAL A 154 2.86 -2.37 -0.59
N PHE A 155 3.57 -3.40 -0.12
CA PHE A 155 3.38 -3.92 1.23
C PHE A 155 3.79 -2.91 2.32
N ASP A 156 4.85 -2.14 2.10
CA ASP A 156 5.26 -1.08 3.01
C ASP A 156 4.25 0.07 3.10
N GLU A 157 3.56 0.37 1.99
CA GLU A 157 2.49 1.38 1.99
C GLU A 157 1.34 1.02 2.93
N LEU A 158 0.97 -0.26 3.02
CA LEU A 158 -0.12 -0.72 3.89
C LEU A 158 0.14 -0.41 5.37
N LYS A 159 1.41 -0.18 5.73
CA LYS A 159 1.81 0.17 7.09
C LYS A 159 1.72 1.67 7.33
N ILE A 160 1.54 2.50 6.32
CA ILE A 160 1.50 3.96 6.45
C ILE A 160 0.11 4.40 6.91
N ILE A 161 0.09 5.31 7.88
CA ILE A 161 -1.15 5.92 8.34
C ILE A 161 -1.69 6.84 7.25
N LYS A 162 -2.95 6.65 6.87
CA LYS A 162 -3.65 7.49 5.90
C LYS A 162 -4.60 8.44 6.61
N PHE A 163 -4.68 9.69 6.15
CA PHE A 163 -5.68 10.64 6.62
C PHE A 163 -7.09 10.10 6.32
N GLY A 164 -8.00 10.24 7.29
CA GLY A 164 -9.35 9.69 7.23
C GLY A 164 -9.47 8.20 7.56
N SER A 165 -8.36 7.46 7.66
CA SER A 165 -8.39 6.07 8.17
C SER A 165 -8.60 6.05 9.69
N SER A 166 -9.28 5.00 10.16
CA SER A 166 -9.49 4.76 11.58
C SER A 166 -8.17 4.32 12.22
N ILE A 167 -7.78 4.98 13.30
CA ILE A 167 -6.60 4.64 14.09
C ILE A 167 -6.96 4.53 15.57
N ALA A 168 -6.11 3.83 16.32
CA ALA A 168 -6.11 3.81 17.76
C ALA A 168 -4.73 4.19 18.29
N LEU A 169 -4.68 4.83 19.45
CA LEU A 169 -3.43 5.26 20.09
C LEU A 169 -3.28 4.57 21.43
N LYS A 170 -2.33 3.64 21.51
CA LYS A 170 -2.06 2.85 22.72
C LYS A 170 -0.98 3.51 23.56
N HIS A 171 -1.29 3.91 24.77
CA HIS A 171 -0.30 4.39 25.72
C HIS A 171 0.70 3.26 26.03
N VAL A 172 1.99 3.50 25.76
CA VAL A 172 3.01 2.44 25.82
C VAL A 172 3.17 1.90 27.24
N ALA A 173 3.24 2.77 28.25
CA ALA A 173 3.53 2.36 29.61
C ALA A 173 2.39 1.55 30.27
N THR A 174 1.13 1.83 29.95
CA THR A 174 -0.03 1.14 30.58
C THR A 174 -0.76 0.17 29.66
N GLY A 175 -0.49 0.23 28.35
CA GLY A 175 -1.14 -0.57 27.32
C GLY A 175 -2.61 -0.20 27.08
N LYS A 176 -3.09 0.92 27.61
CA LYS A 176 -4.46 1.40 27.46
C LYS A 176 -4.59 2.39 26.33
N TYR A 177 -5.78 2.48 25.73
CA TYR A 177 -5.98 3.32 24.54
C TYR A 177 -6.50 4.71 24.88
N LEU A 178 -6.07 5.71 24.12
CA LEU A 178 -6.63 7.07 24.20
C LEU A 178 -8.10 7.02 23.80
N SER A 179 -8.98 7.48 24.67
CA SER A 179 -10.42 7.34 24.52
C SER A 179 -11.18 8.61 24.91
N SER A 180 -12.38 8.76 24.34
CA SER A 180 -13.33 9.80 24.69
C SER A 180 -14.74 9.22 24.66
N CYS A 181 -15.68 9.80 25.40
CA CYS A 181 -17.08 9.39 25.35
C CYS A 181 -18.02 10.58 25.62
N ASN A 182 -19.33 10.35 25.58
CA ASN A 182 -20.35 11.38 25.87
C ASN A 182 -20.59 11.62 27.37
N VAL A 183 -19.66 11.22 28.22
CA VAL A 183 -19.71 11.50 29.67
C VAL A 183 -18.82 12.70 29.96
N ASN A 184 -19.36 13.66 30.71
CA ASN A 184 -18.67 14.91 31.00
C ASN A 184 -17.85 14.83 32.29
N TYR A 185 -16.67 15.47 32.33
CA TYR A 185 -15.99 15.74 33.60
C TYR A 185 -16.93 16.49 34.58
N LYS A 186 -16.79 16.22 35.88
CA LYS A 186 -17.48 16.99 36.93
C LYS A 186 -16.85 18.36 37.20
N THR A 187 -15.63 18.56 36.71
CA THR A 187 -14.79 19.75 36.88
C THR A 187 -14.31 20.24 35.52
N GLY A 188 -13.64 21.40 35.49
CA GLY A 188 -12.98 21.89 34.27
C GLY A 188 -13.96 22.19 33.14
N SER A 189 -13.61 21.81 31.90
CA SER A 189 -14.42 22.12 30.71
C SER A 189 -15.62 21.22 30.47
N ASN A 190 -15.85 20.23 31.34
CA ASN A 190 -16.88 19.20 31.17
C ASN A 190 -16.71 18.32 29.92
N GLN A 191 -15.50 18.19 29.37
CA GLN A 191 -15.23 17.41 28.14
C GLN A 191 -14.17 16.34 28.39
N GLN A 192 -14.60 15.07 28.50
CA GLN A 192 -13.75 13.98 29.01
C GLN A 192 -12.84 13.36 27.94
N VAL A 193 -11.57 13.14 28.28
CA VAL A 193 -10.62 12.27 27.56
C VAL A 193 -9.87 11.44 28.59
N PHE A 194 -9.62 10.17 28.30
CA PHE A 194 -9.01 9.24 29.25
C PHE A 194 -8.21 8.15 28.54
N ALA A 195 -7.43 7.38 29.28
CA ALA A 195 -6.89 6.12 28.78
C ALA A 195 -7.82 4.98 29.22
N GLY A 196 -8.48 4.35 28.25
CA GLY A 196 -9.54 3.37 28.43
C GLY A 196 -9.05 1.95 28.69
N GLU A 197 -9.65 0.99 27.98
CA GLU A 197 -9.34 -0.42 28.12
C GLU A 197 -8.01 -0.81 27.47
N LYS A 198 -7.54 -2.05 27.74
CA LYS A 198 -6.33 -2.63 27.11
C LYS A 198 -6.55 -3.19 25.71
N PHE A 199 -7.79 -3.15 25.23
CA PHE A 199 -8.19 -3.45 23.86
C PHE A 199 -8.99 -2.26 23.33
N PRO A 200 -8.79 -1.84 22.07
CA PRO A 200 -9.49 -0.69 21.54
C PRO A 200 -10.97 -1.04 21.30
N ASP A 201 -11.85 -0.28 21.95
CA ASP A 201 -13.29 -0.28 21.71
C ASP A 201 -13.69 0.93 20.86
N GLU A 202 -14.99 1.16 20.66
CA GLU A 202 -15.48 2.28 19.84
C GLU A 202 -15.03 3.66 20.37
N ASP A 203 -14.93 3.80 21.69
CA ASP A 203 -14.49 5.04 22.38
C ASP A 203 -12.99 5.29 22.20
N ALA A 204 -12.22 4.31 21.72
CA ALA A 204 -10.78 4.40 21.46
C ALA A 204 -10.41 4.75 20.00
N LEU A 205 -11.42 4.94 19.13
CA LEU A 205 -11.20 5.12 17.69
C LEU A 205 -11.16 6.59 17.28
N TRP A 206 -10.17 6.93 16.45
CA TRP A 206 -9.93 8.29 15.99
C TRP A 206 -9.64 8.33 14.49
N TYR A 207 -9.83 9.51 13.89
CA TYR A 207 -9.42 9.83 12.53
C TYR A 207 -8.43 10.97 12.57
N ALA A 208 -7.25 10.77 11.97
CA ALA A 208 -6.38 11.88 11.64
C ALA A 208 -6.95 12.59 10.40
N THR A 209 -7.08 13.91 10.46
CA THR A 209 -7.58 14.73 9.35
C THR A 209 -6.72 15.97 9.18
N THR A 210 -6.51 16.42 7.95
CA THR A 210 -5.72 17.62 7.68
C THR A 210 -6.36 18.48 6.58
N SER A 211 -5.91 19.72 6.42
CA SER A 211 -6.44 20.67 5.44
C SER A 211 -5.93 20.47 4.02
N HIS A 212 -4.84 19.71 3.85
CA HIS A 212 -4.22 19.44 2.55
C HIS A 212 -4.63 18.08 1.97
N ASN A 213 -4.60 17.99 0.64
CA ASN A 213 -5.17 16.88 -0.13
C ASN A 213 -4.27 15.63 -0.21
N PHE A 214 -3.28 15.48 0.66
CA PHE A 214 -2.43 14.29 0.66
C PHE A 214 -3.10 13.15 1.43
N GLN A 215 -2.97 11.92 0.92
CA GLN A 215 -3.58 10.75 1.54
C GLN A 215 -2.77 10.21 2.73
N HIS A 216 -1.45 10.32 2.71
CA HIS A 216 -0.56 9.71 3.71
C HIS A 216 -0.07 10.72 4.74
N CYS A 217 -0.08 10.33 6.02
CA CYS A 217 0.42 11.14 7.12
C CYS A 217 1.94 11.18 7.13
N THR A 218 2.50 12.36 7.36
CA THR A 218 3.92 12.61 7.60
C THR A 218 4.16 13.21 8.98
N TYR A 219 5.39 13.11 9.49
CA TYR A 219 5.78 13.71 10.78
C TYR A 219 5.77 15.24 10.76
N ASP A 220 5.85 15.85 9.58
CA ASP A 220 5.80 17.31 9.41
C ASP A 220 4.36 17.86 9.38
N ASP A 221 3.36 16.98 9.22
CA ASP A 221 1.97 17.38 9.10
C ASP A 221 1.41 17.97 10.41
N GLY A 222 0.68 19.08 10.26
CA GLY A 222 -0.32 19.49 11.24
C GLY A 222 -1.64 18.76 10.94
N PHE A 223 -2.30 18.23 11.96
CA PHE A 223 -3.55 17.49 11.80
C PHE A 223 -4.50 17.68 12.98
N ASP A 224 -5.79 17.45 12.76
CA ASP A 224 -6.76 17.27 13.83
C ASP A 224 -7.00 15.78 14.05
N LEU A 225 -7.05 15.37 15.32
CA LEU A 225 -7.45 14.02 15.70
C LEU A 225 -8.91 14.04 16.14
N THR A 226 -9.78 13.49 15.29
CA THR A 226 -11.24 13.50 15.49
C THR A 226 -11.69 12.18 16.07
N HIS A 227 -12.39 12.21 17.20
CA HIS A 227 -12.97 11.04 17.82
C HIS A 227 -14.11 10.48 16.96
N LYS A 228 -14.09 9.17 16.69
CA LYS A 228 -14.98 8.52 15.73
C LYS A 228 -16.46 8.61 16.12
N VAL A 229 -16.78 8.38 17.39
CA VAL A 229 -18.16 8.32 17.87
C VAL A 229 -18.79 9.71 17.99
N THR A 230 -18.02 10.69 18.50
CA THR A 230 -18.56 12.01 18.84
C THR A 230 -18.34 13.07 17.75
N GLY A 231 -17.42 12.84 16.81
CA GLY A 231 -17.00 13.83 15.81
C GLY A 231 -16.23 15.02 16.41
N ASN A 232 -15.97 15.00 17.71
CA ASN A 232 -15.21 16.03 18.41
C ASN A 232 -13.71 15.82 18.22
N LYS A 233 -12.93 16.90 18.33
CA LYS A 233 -11.49 16.89 18.11
C LYS A 233 -10.74 16.98 19.43
N LEU A 234 -9.66 16.21 19.52
CA LEU A 234 -8.76 16.21 20.66
C LEU A 234 -8.07 17.57 20.80
N GLY A 235 -7.89 18.04 22.03
CA GLY A 235 -7.18 19.27 22.34
C GLY A 235 -6.68 19.34 23.76
N ILE A 236 -5.87 20.36 24.03
CA ILE A 236 -5.44 20.74 25.37
C ILE A 236 -6.04 22.11 25.69
N ASN A 237 -6.62 22.23 26.88
CA ASN A 237 -7.11 23.51 27.41
C ASN A 237 -6.27 23.94 28.61
N SER A 238 -5.42 24.94 28.39
CA SER A 238 -4.53 25.47 29.44
C SER A 238 -5.24 26.28 30.52
N SER A 239 -6.50 26.68 30.27
CA SER A 239 -7.34 27.42 31.23
C SER A 239 -7.93 26.52 32.32
N TYR A 240 -8.03 25.20 32.08
CA TYR A 240 -8.53 24.24 33.05
C TYR A 240 -7.44 23.29 33.52
N ARG A 241 -7.68 22.69 34.69
CA ARG A 241 -6.80 21.73 35.32
C ARG A 241 -7.38 20.33 35.23
N SER A 242 -6.51 19.36 35.02
CA SER A 242 -6.88 17.96 34.96
C SER A 242 -7.48 17.49 36.30
N PRO A 243 -8.39 16.50 36.29
CA PRO A 243 -9.18 16.14 37.48
C PRO A 243 -8.38 15.65 38.70
N THR A 244 -7.17 15.12 38.50
CA THR A 244 -6.40 14.41 39.55
C THR A 244 -5.08 15.11 39.85
N THR A 245 -4.27 15.35 38.82
CA THR A 245 -2.89 15.82 38.98
C THR A 245 -2.71 17.33 38.85
N GLY A 246 -3.73 18.05 38.35
CA GLY A 246 -3.67 19.50 38.19
C GLY A 246 -2.76 19.97 37.04
N HIS A 247 -2.44 19.09 36.08
CA HIS A 247 -1.82 19.46 34.80
C HIS A 247 -2.86 20.15 33.89
N PHE A 248 -2.51 20.49 32.64
CA PHE A 248 -3.50 21.02 31.71
C PHE A 248 -4.54 19.96 31.36
N GLU A 249 -5.81 20.36 31.32
CA GLU A 249 -6.89 19.46 30.96
C GLU A 249 -6.81 19.09 29.47
N VAL A 250 -6.87 17.79 29.17
CA VAL A 250 -7.10 17.28 27.82
C VAL A 250 -8.59 17.11 27.60
N ASN A 251 -9.09 17.61 26.48
CA ASN A 251 -10.50 17.58 26.14
C ASN A 251 -10.77 17.11 24.71
N CYS A 252 -12.02 16.78 24.44
CA CYS A 252 -12.52 16.42 23.13
C CYS A 252 -13.73 17.30 22.82
N ARG A 253 -13.58 18.25 21.88
CA ARG A 253 -14.63 19.24 21.57
C ARG A 253 -14.68 19.63 20.12
N ASN A 254 -15.74 20.34 19.74
CA ASN A 254 -15.78 20.98 18.44
C ASN A 254 -14.76 22.14 18.36
N GLY A 255 -13.93 22.15 17.33
CA GLY A 255 -12.82 23.09 17.14
C GLY A 255 -11.57 22.41 16.58
N SER A 256 -10.54 23.16 16.17
CA SER A 256 -9.26 22.59 15.70
C SER A 256 -8.17 22.82 16.74
N SER A 257 -7.30 21.82 16.91
CA SER A 257 -6.18 21.89 17.86
C SER A 257 -4.81 21.73 17.20
N SER A 258 -4.75 21.57 15.86
CA SER A 258 -3.52 21.41 15.06
C SER A 258 -2.40 20.68 15.80
N LEU A 259 -2.58 19.36 15.88
CA LEU A 259 -1.65 18.43 16.50
C LEU A 259 -0.46 18.14 15.59
N LYS A 260 0.63 17.68 16.20
CA LYS A 260 1.81 17.16 15.52
C LYS A 260 2.25 15.83 16.10
N TRP A 261 2.72 14.95 15.22
CA TRP A 261 3.41 13.71 15.58
C TRP A 261 4.85 14.04 15.94
N ILE A 262 5.38 13.45 17.02
CA ILE A 262 6.80 13.48 17.33
C ILE A 262 7.28 12.03 17.38
N ASN A 263 8.22 11.66 16.53
CA ASN A 263 8.84 10.34 16.62
C ASN A 263 9.70 10.27 17.90
N THR A 264 9.36 9.39 18.85
CA THR A 264 10.16 9.22 20.08
C THR A 264 11.19 8.09 19.93
N SER A 265 11.00 7.22 18.94
CA SER A 265 11.99 6.20 18.60
C SER A 265 13.15 6.85 17.82
N ASN A 266 14.28 7.08 18.50
CA ASN A 266 15.52 7.61 17.93
C ASN A 266 16.23 6.70 16.90
N ALA A 267 15.51 5.76 16.27
CA ALA A 267 16.09 4.83 15.31
C ALA A 267 16.25 5.51 13.95
N THR A 268 17.38 6.22 13.77
CA THR A 268 18.28 6.25 12.59
C THR A 268 17.73 6.06 11.16
N ASN A 269 16.46 6.28 10.89
CA ASN A 269 15.89 6.33 9.54
C ASN A 269 15.50 7.77 9.25
N ASN A 270 16.53 8.61 9.11
CA ASN A 270 16.49 10.00 8.67
C ASN A 270 15.87 10.22 7.26
N ASN A 271 15.11 9.27 6.72
CA ASN A 271 14.67 9.26 5.32
C ASN A 271 13.19 8.91 5.09
N ALA A 272 12.42 8.53 6.10
CA ALA A 272 10.99 8.24 5.91
C ALA A 272 10.14 9.35 6.54
N PRO A 273 9.60 10.30 5.75
CA PRO A 273 8.74 11.36 6.29
C PRO A 273 7.41 10.81 6.81
N TYR A 274 7.03 9.59 6.45
CA TYR A 274 5.73 9.00 6.70
C TYR A 274 5.59 8.38 8.09
N VAL A 275 4.41 8.57 8.69
CA VAL A 275 4.00 7.93 9.94
C VAL A 275 3.47 6.53 9.65
N LYS A 276 3.93 5.53 10.40
CA LYS A 276 3.58 4.13 10.21
C LYS A 276 2.87 3.54 11.42
N ALA A 277 2.10 2.48 11.18
CA ALA A 277 1.58 1.61 12.20
C ALA A 277 2.73 1.05 13.03
N LYS A 278 2.50 0.95 14.34
CA LYS A 278 3.46 0.54 15.37
C LYS A 278 4.57 1.53 15.69
N ASP A 279 4.65 2.66 15.00
CA ASP A 279 5.52 3.76 15.43
C ASP A 279 5.14 4.21 16.83
N VAL A 280 6.17 4.48 17.64
CA VAL A 280 6.03 5.07 18.96
C VAL A 280 6.24 6.57 18.83
N ILE A 281 5.20 7.31 19.19
CA ILE A 281 5.13 8.76 19.03
C ILE A 281 4.79 9.44 20.33
N ALA A 282 5.10 10.74 20.42
CA ALA A 282 4.44 11.66 21.32
C ALA A 282 3.50 12.55 20.51
N LEU A 283 2.35 12.89 21.09
CA LEU A 283 1.43 13.86 20.53
C LEU A 283 1.72 15.24 21.09
N LYS A 284 1.73 16.26 20.23
CA LYS A 284 1.95 17.66 20.60
C LYS A 284 0.82 18.56 20.13
N CYS A 285 0.40 19.50 20.97
CA CYS A 285 -0.52 20.59 20.66
C CYS A 285 0.11 21.91 21.09
N GLY A 286 0.46 22.78 20.15
CA GLY A 286 1.19 24.02 20.47
C GLY A 286 2.56 23.73 21.09
N ILE A 287 2.76 24.05 22.36
CA ILE A 287 3.97 23.72 23.14
C ILE A 287 3.79 22.55 24.11
N SER A 288 2.55 22.04 24.23
CA SER A 288 2.18 21.02 25.21
C SER A 288 2.22 19.62 24.61
N ILE A 289 2.55 18.63 25.45
CA ILE A 289 2.60 17.20 25.12
C ILE A 289 1.48 16.47 25.85
N PHE A 290 0.91 15.45 25.20
CA PHE A 290 -0.10 14.57 25.81
C PHE A 290 0.57 13.44 26.58
N ARG A 291 0.13 13.24 27.82
CA ARG A 291 0.64 12.25 28.76
C ARG A 291 -0.50 11.41 29.33
N SER A 292 -0.23 10.14 29.61
CA SER A 292 -1.04 9.35 30.53
C SER A 292 -0.16 8.70 31.59
N HIS A 293 -0.75 8.21 32.66
CA HIS A 293 -0.01 7.70 33.83
C HIS A 293 -0.94 6.86 34.71
N ASP A 294 -0.47 6.36 35.85
CA ASP A 294 -1.21 5.50 36.77
C ASP A 294 -2.28 6.21 37.61
N PHE A 295 -2.28 7.54 37.67
CA PHE A 295 -3.36 8.29 38.34
C PHE A 295 -4.71 8.16 37.61
N THR A 296 -5.77 8.12 38.42
CA THR A 296 -7.15 7.90 37.95
C THR A 296 -8.13 8.89 38.56
N PHE A 297 -9.25 9.13 37.86
CA PHE A 297 -10.40 9.88 38.36
C PHE A 297 -11.69 9.06 38.22
N THR A 298 -12.74 9.43 38.95
CA THR A 298 -14.01 8.67 38.97
C THR A 298 -15.19 9.55 38.56
N ILE A 299 -16.03 9.03 37.65
CA ILE A 299 -17.31 9.62 37.29
C ILE A 299 -18.40 8.57 37.50
N GLY A 300 -19.34 8.86 38.40
CA GLY A 300 -20.32 7.86 38.85
C GLY A 300 -19.62 6.69 39.53
N ASN A 301 -19.87 5.46 39.03
CA ASN A 301 -19.24 4.22 39.52
C ASN A 301 -18.11 3.73 38.61
N LYS A 302 -17.64 4.54 37.65
CA LYS A 302 -16.58 4.18 36.72
C LYS A 302 -15.30 4.96 37.03
N THR A 303 -14.17 4.27 37.00
CA THR A 303 -12.84 4.83 37.21
C THR A 303 -12.09 4.85 35.87
N PHE A 304 -11.48 5.98 35.56
CA PHE A 304 -10.79 6.24 34.31
C PHE A 304 -9.36 6.65 34.57
N GLN A 305 -8.44 6.23 33.69
CA GLN A 305 -7.06 6.68 33.77
C GLN A 305 -6.91 8.07 33.17
N GLU A 306 -6.22 8.96 33.88
CA GLU A 306 -6.09 10.35 33.49
C GLU A 306 -5.21 10.52 32.24
N VAL A 307 -5.60 11.46 31.37
CA VAL A 307 -4.80 11.95 30.26
C VAL A 307 -4.67 13.46 30.42
N VAL A 308 -3.45 13.97 30.31
CA VAL A 308 -3.12 15.37 30.63
C VAL A 308 -2.22 16.02 29.60
N GLY A 309 -2.22 17.35 29.57
CA GLY A 309 -1.28 18.17 28.84
C GLY A 309 -0.21 18.75 29.76
N HIS A 310 1.06 18.70 29.36
CA HIS A 310 2.15 19.33 30.11
C HIS A 310 3.18 19.97 29.17
N ASN A 311 4.04 20.84 29.72
CA ASN A 311 5.14 21.50 28.99
C ASN A 311 6.53 21.00 29.44
N GLU A 312 6.58 19.96 30.26
CA GLU A 312 7.82 19.31 30.70
C GLU A 312 8.50 18.52 29.57
N ARG A 313 9.72 18.03 29.82
CA ARG A 313 10.45 17.16 28.89
C ARG A 313 9.67 15.86 28.62
N ILE A 314 9.71 15.41 27.37
CA ILE A 314 9.16 14.11 26.94
C ILE A 314 9.86 12.96 27.70
N GLY A 315 9.05 12.08 28.28
CA GLY A 315 9.47 10.83 28.93
C GLY A 315 8.58 9.64 28.55
N GLY A 316 8.80 8.48 29.17
CA GLY A 316 8.12 7.22 28.77
C GLY A 316 6.58 7.21 28.95
N ASN A 317 6.03 8.10 29.77
CA ASN A 317 4.59 8.28 29.96
C ASN A 317 3.93 9.16 28.88
N ASP A 318 4.73 9.67 27.93
CA ASP A 318 4.28 10.54 26.84
C ASP A 318 4.22 9.76 25.51
N GLU A 319 4.54 8.46 25.57
CA GLU A 319 4.67 7.59 24.42
C GLU A 319 3.36 6.86 24.09
N TRP A 320 2.96 6.95 22.83
CA TRP A 320 1.79 6.32 22.26
C TRP A 320 2.21 5.51 21.04
N GLN A 321 1.78 4.26 20.96
CA GLN A 321 1.93 3.45 19.77
C GLN A 321 0.69 3.60 18.88
N ILE A 322 0.90 3.92 17.60
CA ILE A 322 -0.18 4.04 16.63
C ILE A 322 -0.58 2.65 16.11
N GLU A 323 -1.87 2.38 16.00
CA GLU A 323 -2.40 1.16 15.40
C GLU A 323 -3.46 1.50 14.35
N ILE A 324 -3.40 0.80 13.21
CA ILE A 324 -4.47 0.81 12.19
C ILE A 324 -5.53 -0.18 12.66
N VAL A 325 -6.81 0.21 12.57
CA VAL A 325 -7.97 -0.58 13.03
C VAL A 325 -8.82 -1.06 11.86
#